data_AF-A0A7C4JRF2-F1
#
_entry.id   AF-A0A7C4JRF2-F1
#
_cell.length_a   1.000
_cell.length_b   1.000
_cell.length_c   1.000
_cell.angle_alpha   90.00
_cell.angle_beta   90.00
_cell.angle_gamma   90.00
#
_symmetry.space_group_name_H-M   'P 1'
#
loop_
_entity.id
_entity.type
_entity.pdbx_description
1 polymer ?
#
loop_
_entity_poly.entity_id
_entity_poly.type
_entity_poly.pdbx_seq_one_letter_code
_entity_poly.pdbx_strand_id
1 'polypeptide(L)'
;MLRYNKDKVSKLIFEMQKALNRLDSISKIEKEEFLSNPDKIDSAKYNFILAIESAIDICNHTISHNGFRPPQDYADTFKVLAEQGILQEDFVNNLRNMVKFRNRLLFDFKK
;
A
#
# COMPACT_ATOMS: atom_id res chain seq x y z
N MET A 1 -0.99 1.87 -25.04
CA MET A 1 -1.79 2.57 -24.01
C MET A 1 -2.01 1.61 -22.85
N LEU A 2 -1.83 2.07 -21.61
CA LEU A 2 -1.96 1.24 -20.41
C LEU A 2 -3.38 0.68 -20.27
N ARG A 3 -3.51 -0.64 -20.11
CA ARG A 3 -4.79 -1.35 -19.97
C ARG A 3 -5.08 -1.67 -18.52
N TYR A 4 -6.32 -1.42 -18.08
CA TYR A 4 -6.82 -1.79 -16.76
C TYR A 4 -8.35 -1.77 -16.75
N ASN A 5 -8.98 -2.63 -15.95
CA ASN A 5 -10.40 -2.51 -15.59
C ASN A 5 -10.62 -1.28 -14.69
N LYS A 6 -11.39 -0.30 -15.17
CA LYS A 6 -11.67 0.96 -14.46
C LYS A 6 -12.45 0.76 -13.17
N ASP A 7 -13.45 -0.12 -13.16
CA ASP A 7 -14.28 -0.35 -11.97
C ASP A 7 -13.48 -0.98 -10.84
N LYS A 8 -12.62 -1.95 -11.16
CA LYS A 8 -11.73 -2.59 -10.20
C LYS A 8 -10.74 -1.59 -9.62
N VAL A 9 -10.07 -0.81 -10.46
CA VAL A 9 -9.11 0.22 -10.01
C VAL A 9 -9.80 1.29 -9.18
N SER A 10 -10.99 1.75 -9.58
CA SER A 10 -11.75 2.76 -8.83
C SER A 10 -12.12 2.28 -7.43
N LYS A 11 -12.55 1.01 -7.29
CA LYS A 11 -12.82 0.40 -5.98
C LYS A 11 -11.57 0.34 -5.10
N LEU A 12 -10.42 -0.05 -5.67
CA LEU A 12 -9.16 -0.11 -4.92
C LEU A 12 -8.69 1.29 -4.47
N ILE A 13 -8.82 2.30 -5.35
CA ILE A 13 -8.52 3.70 -5.01
C ILE A 13 -9.45 4.18 -3.89
N PHE A 14 -10.74 3.86 -3.95
CA PHE A 14 -11.70 4.24 -2.91
C PHE A 14 -11.35 3.65 -1.54
N GLU A 15 -11.00 2.36 -1.47
CA GLU A 15 -10.57 1.74 -0.21
C GLU A 15 -9.24 2.31 0.30
N MET A 16 -8.28 2.56 -0.59
CA MET A 16 -7.04 3.26 -0.25
C MET A 16 -7.32 4.64 0.34
N GLN A 17 -8.20 5.44 -0.27
CA GLN A 17 -8.56 6.78 0.20
C GLN A 17 -9.23 6.74 1.57
N LYS A 18 -10.13 5.77 1.82
CA LYS A 18 -10.73 5.58 3.15
C LYS A 18 -9.68 5.29 4.22
N ALA A 19 -8.73 4.41 3.91
CA ALA A 19 -7.65 4.08 4.82
C ALA A 19 -6.74 5.30 5.11
N LEU A 20 -6.38 6.04 4.06
CA LEU A 20 -5.59 7.27 4.18
C LEU A 20 -6.31 8.35 4.98
N ASN A 21 -7.62 8.56 4.77
CA ASN A 21 -8.42 9.51 5.55
C ASN A 21 -8.47 9.14 7.03
N ARG A 22 -8.51 7.84 7.34
CA ARG A 22 -8.46 7.37 8.73
C ARG A 22 -7.08 7.60 9.35
N LEU A 23 -6.00 7.33 8.60
CA LEU A 23 -4.64 7.61 9.03
C LEU A 23 -4.40 9.11 9.25
N ASP A 24 -4.89 9.96 8.36
CA ASP A 24 -4.83 11.43 8.50
C ASP A 24 -5.56 11.87 9.78
N SER A 25 -6.74 11.34 10.04
CA SER A 25 -7.48 11.64 11.28
C SER A 25 -6.73 11.19 12.53
N ILE A 26 -6.06 10.03 12.49
CA ILE A 26 -5.24 9.53 13.61
C ILE A 26 -3.97 10.37 13.78
N SER A 27 -3.37 10.86 12.69
CA SER A 27 -2.15 11.66 12.73
C SER A 27 -2.30 13.00 13.45
N LYS A 28 -3.54 13.45 13.64
CA LYS A 28 -3.89 14.68 14.38
C LYS A 28 -4.03 14.48 15.89
N ILE A 29 -3.94 13.23 16.37
CA ILE A 29 -3.95 12.90 17.79
C ILE A 29 -2.56 13.21 18.36
N GLU A 30 -2.50 13.82 19.53
CA GLU A 30 -1.24 14.08 20.22
C GLU A 30 -0.50 12.76 20.50
N LYS A 31 0.83 12.80 20.42
CA LYS A 31 1.66 11.60 20.44
C LYS A 31 1.44 10.77 21.69
N GLU A 32 1.42 11.41 22.86
CA GLU A 32 1.24 10.75 24.16
C GLU A 32 -0.16 10.11 24.25
N GLU A 33 -1.19 10.80 23.74
CA GLU A 33 -2.55 10.25 23.67
C GLU A 33 -2.59 9.02 22.75
N PHE A 34 -1.99 9.10 21.55
CA PHE A 34 -1.92 7.98 20.62
C PHE A 34 -1.21 6.76 21.23
N LEU A 35 -0.05 6.98 21.86
CA LEU A 35 0.74 5.90 22.46
C LEU A 35 0.07 5.28 23.68
N SER A 36 -0.79 6.02 24.38
CA SER A 36 -1.57 5.50 25.51
C SER A 36 -2.82 4.72 25.09
N ASN A 37 -3.22 4.78 23.80
CA ASN A 37 -4.46 4.21 23.32
C ASN A 37 -4.23 3.03 22.34
N PRO A 38 -4.35 1.77 22.81
CA PRO A 38 -4.10 0.59 21.98
C PRO A 38 -5.05 0.49 20.77
N ASP A 39 -6.31 0.92 20.92
CA ASP A 39 -7.28 0.89 19.82
C ASP A 39 -6.88 1.84 18.68
N LYS A 40 -6.27 2.99 19.01
CA LYS A 40 -5.75 3.94 18.00
C LYS A 40 -4.54 3.37 17.29
N ILE A 41 -3.64 2.72 18.04
CA ILE A 41 -2.47 2.04 17.48
C ILE A 41 -2.92 0.95 16.51
N ASP A 42 -3.82 0.06 16.92
CA ASP A 42 -4.26 -1.05 16.09
C ASP A 42 -5.10 -0.57 14.90
N SER A 43 -5.91 0.48 15.07
CA SER A 43 -6.58 1.16 13.96
C SER A 43 -5.57 1.72 12.96
N ALA A 44 -4.48 2.36 13.40
CA ALA A 44 -3.44 2.85 12.51
C ALA A 44 -2.76 1.72 11.74
N LYS A 45 -2.33 0.65 12.44
CA LYS A 45 -1.70 -0.52 11.81
C LYS A 45 -2.58 -1.11 10.72
N TYR A 46 -3.86 -1.33 11.02
CA TYR A 46 -4.82 -1.89 10.07
C TYR A 46 -4.99 -1.00 8.83
N ASN A 47 -5.12 0.32 9.01
CA ASN A 47 -5.28 1.23 7.87
C ASN A 47 -3.99 1.36 7.04
N PHE A 48 -2.79 1.24 7.64
CA PHE A 48 -1.56 1.14 6.87
C PHE A 48 -1.53 -0.12 6.00
N ILE A 49 -1.93 -1.26 6.55
CA ILE A 49 -2.02 -2.52 5.81
C ILE A 49 -2.96 -2.35 4.59
N LEU A 50 -4.19 -1.84 4.81
CA LEU A 50 -5.17 -1.64 3.73
C LEU A 50 -4.69 -0.70 2.63
N ALA A 51 -4.07 0.43 3.00
CA ALA A 51 -3.57 1.39 2.02
C ALA A 51 -2.46 0.79 1.13
N ILE A 52 -1.52 0.06 1.76
CA ILE A 52 -0.40 -0.57 1.07
C ILE A 52 -0.87 -1.75 0.20
N GLU A 53 -1.80 -2.57 0.70
CA GLU A 53 -2.41 -3.66 -0.08
C GLU A 53 -3.15 -3.13 -1.31
N SER A 54 -3.93 -2.06 -1.15
CA SER A 54 -4.64 -1.44 -2.26
C SER A 54 -3.67 -0.95 -3.35
N ALA A 55 -2.51 -0.41 -2.96
CA ALA A 55 -1.48 0.00 -3.91
C ALA A 55 -0.87 -1.19 -4.66
N ILE A 56 -0.54 -2.26 -3.94
CA ILE A 56 -0.03 -3.51 -4.53
C ILE A 56 -1.05 -4.10 -5.51
N ASP A 57 -2.33 -4.14 -5.13
CA ASP A 57 -3.41 -4.69 -5.96
C ASP A 57 -3.63 -3.90 -7.25
N ILE A 58 -3.57 -2.56 -7.20
CA ILE A 58 -3.62 -1.71 -8.40
C ILE A 58 -2.46 -2.06 -9.33
N CYS A 59 -1.26 -2.24 -8.78
CA CYS A 59 -0.08 -2.53 -9.58
C CYS A 59 -0.17 -3.94 -10.18
N ASN A 60 -0.56 -4.96 -9.42
CA ASN A 60 -0.78 -6.33 -9.90
C ASN A 60 -1.85 -6.40 -11.00
N HIS A 61 -2.94 -5.65 -10.82
CA HIS A 61 -3.99 -5.54 -11.81
C HIS A 61 -3.47 -4.91 -13.12
N THR A 62 -2.68 -3.86 -12.99
CA THR A 62 -2.04 -3.20 -14.14
C THR A 62 -1.07 -4.15 -14.85
N ILE A 63 -0.22 -4.86 -14.12
CA ILE A 63 0.73 -5.84 -14.67
C ILE A 63 0.00 -6.92 -15.48
N SER A 64 -1.02 -7.54 -14.89
CA SER A 64 -1.76 -8.64 -15.53
C SER A 64 -2.49 -8.22 -16.81
N HIS A 65 -3.02 -7.00 -16.87
CA HIS A 65 -3.76 -6.51 -18.04
C HIS A 65 -2.86 -6.03 -19.19
N ASN A 66 -1.57 -5.84 -18.95
CA ASN A 66 -0.62 -5.39 -19.96
C ASN A 66 0.40 -6.46 -20.37
N GLY A 67 0.31 -7.68 -19.80
CA GLY A 67 1.22 -8.78 -20.16
C GLY A 67 2.67 -8.53 -19.75
N PHE A 68 2.89 -7.72 -18.71
CA PHE A 68 4.22 -7.51 -18.15
C PHE A 68 4.70 -8.77 -17.43
N ARG A 69 6.01 -8.85 -17.13
CA ARG A 69 6.55 -9.99 -16.39
C ARG A 69 5.84 -10.14 -15.04
N PRO A 70 5.64 -11.37 -14.54
CA PRO A 70 5.10 -11.58 -13.21
C PRO A 70 6.08 -11.05 -12.14
N PRO A 71 5.58 -10.39 -11.08
CA PRO A 71 6.40 -10.00 -9.94
C PRO A 71 6.76 -11.24 -9.09
N GLN A 72 7.95 -11.23 -8.50
CA GLN A 72 8.41 -12.32 -7.62
C GLN A 72 7.86 -12.21 -6.19
N ASP A 73 7.61 -10.99 -5.73
CA ASP A 73 6.99 -10.68 -4.45
C ASP A 73 6.22 -9.35 -4.54
N TYR A 74 5.60 -8.94 -3.43
CA TYR A 74 4.84 -7.68 -3.38
C TYR A 74 5.69 -6.42 -3.60
N ALA A 75 6.97 -6.44 -3.24
CA ALA A 75 7.85 -5.29 -3.46
C ALA A 75 8.27 -5.20 -4.93
N ASP A 76 8.43 -6.34 -5.60
CA ASP A 76 8.76 -6.45 -7.03
C ASP A 76 7.62 -5.97 -7.93
N THR A 77 6.37 -5.98 -7.46
CA THR A 77 5.23 -5.39 -8.19
C THR A 77 5.51 -3.93 -8.62
N PHE A 78 6.13 -3.12 -7.76
CA PHE A 78 6.47 -1.73 -8.09
C PHE A 78 7.64 -1.64 -9.07
N LYS A 79 8.62 -2.54 -8.96
CA LYS A 79 9.76 -2.62 -9.88
C LYS A 79 9.32 -2.97 -11.30
N VAL A 80 8.38 -3.92 -11.46
CA VAL A 80 7.81 -4.25 -12.77
C VAL A 80 7.22 -3.02 -13.45
N LEU A 81 6.53 -2.13 -12.70
CA LEU A 81 5.99 -0.90 -13.27
C LEU A 81 7.06 0.15 -13.61
N ALA A 82 8.15 0.24 -12.83
CA ALA A 82 9.27 1.12 -13.16
C ALA A 82 10.02 0.68 -14.42
N GLU A 83 10.18 -0.63 -14.63
CA GLU A 83 10.74 -1.19 -15.88
C GLU A 83 9.95 -0.77 -17.13
N GLN A 84 8.67 -0.42 -16.97
CA GLN A 84 7.81 0.08 -18.05
C GLN A 84 7.72 1.62 -18.10
N GLY A 85 8.50 2.33 -17.27
CA GLY A 85 8.48 3.79 -17.16
C GLY A 85 7.21 4.37 -16.53
N ILE A 86 6.39 3.55 -15.87
CA ILE A 86 5.13 3.98 -15.23
C ILE A 86 5.40 4.60 -13.85
N LEU A 87 6.39 4.06 -13.13
CA LEU A 87 6.86 4.59 -11.85
C LEU A 87 8.32 5.03 -11.98
N GLN A 88 8.68 6.09 -11.25
CA GLN A 88 10.07 6.52 -11.14
C GLN A 88 10.82 5.64 -10.13
N GLU A 89 12.08 5.30 -10.42
CA GLU A 89 12.89 4.43 -9.56
C GLU A 89 13.02 4.94 -8.12
N ASP A 90 13.18 6.25 -7.93
CA ASP A 90 13.25 6.86 -6.60
C ASP A 90 11.96 6.64 -5.78
N PHE A 91 10.81 6.67 -6.46
CA PHE A 91 9.53 6.39 -5.83
C PHE A 91 9.37 4.90 -5.50
N VAL A 92 9.87 4.00 -6.37
CA VAL A 92 9.86 2.56 -6.11
C VAL A 92 10.60 2.20 -4.83
N ASN A 93 11.73 2.85 -4.55
CA ASN A 93 12.47 2.62 -3.31
C ASN A 93 11.62 2.89 -2.05
N ASN A 94 10.82 3.95 -2.06
CA ASN A 94 9.88 4.26 -0.98
C ASN A 94 8.76 3.21 -0.88
N LEU A 95 8.19 2.80 -2.01
CA LEU A 95 7.13 1.78 -2.05
C LEU A 95 7.62 0.42 -1.54
N ARG A 96 8.85 0.03 -1.85
CA ARG A 96 9.47 -1.20 -1.31
C ARG A 96 9.61 -1.14 0.21
N ASN A 97 9.95 0.02 0.77
CA ASN A 97 10.00 0.21 2.22
C ASN A 97 8.60 0.15 2.86
N MET A 98 7.57 0.64 2.17
CA MET A 98 6.18 0.48 2.61
C MET A 98 5.78 -1.00 2.68
N VAL A 99 6.15 -1.83 1.68
CA VAL A 99 5.90 -3.28 1.73
C VAL A 99 6.57 -3.93 2.94
N LYS A 100 7.85 -3.60 3.21
CA LYS A 100 8.56 -4.09 4.39
C LYS A 100 7.85 -3.68 5.68
N PHE A 101 7.36 -2.44 5.75
CA PHE A 101 6.59 -1.94 6.89
C PHE A 101 5.28 -2.73 7.06
N ARG A 102 4.48 -2.91 6.01
CA ARG A 102 3.27 -3.78 6.04
C ARG A 102 3.60 -5.19 6.53
N ASN A 103 4.66 -5.81 6.00
CA ASN A 103 5.05 -7.16 6.40
C ASN A 103 5.38 -7.21 7.89
N ARG A 104 6.10 -6.21 8.41
CA ARG A 104 6.34 -6.09 9.85
C ARG A 104 5.04 -5.96 10.63
N LEU A 105 4.11 -5.12 10.16
CA LEU A 105 2.80 -4.98 10.80
C LEU A 105 1.98 -6.27 10.81
N LEU A 106 2.15 -7.18 9.83
CA LEU A 106 1.42 -8.45 9.80
C LEU A 106 2.07 -9.55 10.65
N PHE A 107 3.41 -9.61 10.69
CA PHE A 107 4.13 -10.74 11.28
C PHE A 107 4.74 -10.46 12.66
N ASP A 108 5.02 -9.20 13.01
CA ASP A 108 5.82 -8.83 14.20
C ASP A 108 5.00 -8.77 15.50
N PHE A 109 3.78 -9.33 15.53
CA PHE A 109 2.95 -9.44 16.75
C PHE A 109 3.35 -10.61 17.67
N LYS A 110 4.40 -11.38 17.34
CA LYS A 110 4.79 -12.62 18.06
C LYS A 110 6.18 -12.61 18.71
N LYS A 111 6.66 -11.47 19.21
CA LYS A 111 7.84 -11.44 20.09
C LYS A 111 7.55 -10.74 21.40
#